data_AF-A0A2D5V852-F1
#
_entry.id   AF-A0A2D5V852-F1
#
_cell.length_a   1.000
_cell.length_b   1.000
_cell.length_c   1.000
_cell.angle_alpha   90.00
_cell.angle_beta   90.00
_cell.angle_gamma   90.00
#
_symmetry.space_group_name_H-M   'P 1'
#
loop_
_entity.id
_entity.type
_entity.pdbx_description
1 polymer ?
#
loop_
_entity_poly.entity_id
_entity_poly.type
_entity_poly.pdbx_seq_one_letter_code
_entity_poly.pdbx_strand_id
1 'polypeptide(L)'
;MSSPTKRHLQGFTLLELLVSIALLGMVVGLVYTSFFQLSSATRGVQDMLSARQELRLLMKLVLDDLQAVRFLRRWAKAGADQDRVSGLNVSQQLGPNNEDSSILAMHATAPAKFYNLDSEDSVSDPGLHEIGYFLEYDAGEQIWKFMRREDFYLDDKFMEGGKRQVLSQRVSKFLVEPRIAEREAAFGGGSTDLWDLVWPAQTYDCVTNKDVGCLPLAVKLTMGIALSKDESLEQTQEINLTVRPLNEELFK
;
A
#
# COMPACT_ATOMS: atom_id res chain seq x y z
N MET A 1 81.48 -51.52 -13.88
CA MET A 1 80.84 -51.17 -12.59
C MET A 1 80.22 -49.80 -12.74
N SER A 2 78.88 -49.71 -12.80
CA SER A 2 78.14 -48.46 -12.99
C SER A 2 78.08 -47.66 -11.68
N SER A 3 78.38 -46.37 -11.73
CA SER A 3 78.20 -45.49 -10.57
C SER A 3 76.71 -45.18 -10.38
N PRO A 4 76.22 -45.04 -9.13
CA PRO A 4 74.84 -44.65 -8.88
C PRO A 4 74.74 -43.12 -8.96
N THR A 5 73.89 -42.62 -9.84
CA THR A 5 73.49 -41.20 -9.88
C THR A 5 72.61 -40.92 -8.66
N LYS A 6 73.15 -40.18 -7.69
CA LYS A 6 72.38 -39.62 -6.57
C LYS A 6 71.34 -38.64 -7.11
N ARG A 7 70.06 -38.99 -7.01
CA ARG A 7 68.96 -38.03 -7.19
C ARG A 7 68.99 -37.04 -6.02
N HIS A 8 69.26 -35.77 -6.30
CA HIS A 8 69.01 -34.69 -5.36
C HIS A 8 67.49 -34.57 -5.17
N LEU A 9 66.99 -34.94 -3.99
CA LEU A 9 65.66 -34.52 -3.55
C LEU A 9 65.75 -33.02 -3.24
N GLN A 10 65.24 -32.19 -4.15
CA GLN A 10 65.04 -30.76 -3.91
C GLN A 10 63.91 -30.62 -2.89
N GLY A 11 64.25 -30.31 -1.64
CA GLY A 11 63.29 -29.90 -0.63
C GLY A 11 62.87 -28.44 -0.84
N PHE A 12 61.61 -28.13 -0.55
CA PHE A 12 61.10 -26.76 -0.59
C PHE A 12 61.91 -25.86 0.35
N THR A 13 62.25 -24.66 -0.13
CA THR A 13 62.90 -23.66 0.73
C THR A 13 61.85 -23.02 1.65
N LEU A 14 62.24 -22.67 2.87
CA LEU A 14 61.34 -22.06 3.86
C LEU A 14 60.73 -20.74 3.35
N LEU A 15 61.48 -20.02 2.49
CA LEU A 15 61.02 -18.82 1.82
C LEU A 15 59.92 -19.10 0.79
N GLU A 16 60.07 -20.16 -0.01
CA GLU A 16 59.08 -20.57 -1.01
C GLU A 16 57.76 -21.05 -0.36
N LEU A 17 57.86 -21.74 0.77
CA LEU A 17 56.69 -22.10 1.60
C LEU A 17 55.96 -20.85 2.10
N LEU A 18 56.71 -19.86 2.62
CA LEU A 18 56.13 -18.64 3.18
C LEU A 18 55.47 -17.79 2.09
N VAL A 19 56.10 -17.66 0.92
CA VAL A 19 55.52 -17.00 -0.26
C VAL A 19 54.25 -17.72 -0.72
N SER A 20 54.25 -19.06 -0.75
CA SER A 20 53.08 -19.84 -1.15
C SER A 20 51.89 -19.65 -0.18
N ILE A 21 52.16 -19.63 1.13
CA ILE A 21 51.12 -19.37 2.15
C ILE A 21 50.61 -17.93 2.06
N ALA A 22 51.49 -16.95 1.83
CA ALA A 22 51.10 -15.55 1.65
C ALA A 22 50.21 -15.35 0.41
N LEU A 23 50.59 -15.95 -0.73
CA LEU A 23 49.80 -15.92 -1.96
C LEU A 23 48.46 -16.62 -1.76
N LEU A 24 48.43 -17.78 -1.08
CA LEU A 24 47.20 -18.48 -0.77
C LEU A 24 46.28 -17.64 0.13
N GLY A 25 46.82 -17.00 1.17
CA GLY A 25 46.07 -16.11 2.05
C GLY A 25 45.47 -14.92 1.30
N MET A 26 46.23 -14.34 0.36
CA MET A 26 45.75 -13.25 -0.49
C MET A 26 44.60 -13.71 -1.39
N VAL A 27 44.73 -14.86 -2.05
CA VAL A 27 43.69 -15.42 -2.91
C VAL A 27 42.43 -15.74 -2.11
N VAL A 28 42.56 -16.40 -0.96
CA VAL A 28 41.42 -16.72 -0.09
C VAL A 28 40.75 -15.45 0.43
N GLY A 29 41.51 -14.42 0.80
CA GLY A 29 40.98 -13.13 1.21
C GLY A 29 40.16 -12.46 0.11
N LEU A 30 40.67 -12.42 -1.12
CA LEU A 30 39.94 -11.88 -2.27
C LEU A 30 38.65 -12.66 -2.52
N VAL A 31 38.71 -13.99 -2.55
CA VAL A 31 37.53 -14.85 -2.76
C VAL A 31 36.48 -14.64 -1.65
N TYR A 32 36.91 -14.55 -0.39
CA TYR A 32 36.00 -14.35 0.74
C TYR A 32 35.32 -12.97 0.68
N THR A 33 36.06 -11.91 0.38
CA THR A 33 35.50 -10.55 0.23
C THR A 33 34.51 -10.48 -0.93
N SER A 34 34.85 -11.05 -2.09
CA SER A 34 33.94 -11.09 -3.24
C SER A 34 32.68 -11.91 -2.97
N PHE A 35 32.80 -13.04 -2.27
CA PHE A 35 31.65 -13.85 -1.87
C PHE A 35 30.72 -13.09 -0.92
N PHE A 36 31.29 -12.39 0.07
CA PHE A 36 30.49 -11.62 1.02
C PHE A 36 29.77 -10.46 0.35
N GLN A 37 30.45 -9.72 -0.55
CA GLN A 37 29.85 -8.66 -1.36
C GLN A 37 28.69 -9.16 -2.22
N LEU A 38 28.86 -10.30 -2.89
CA LEU A 38 27.81 -10.91 -3.70
C LEU A 38 26.61 -11.37 -2.85
N SER A 39 26.88 -11.96 -1.68
CA SER A 39 25.85 -12.39 -0.73
C SER A 39 25.03 -11.23 -0.18
N SER A 40 25.67 -10.11 0.20
CA SER A 40 24.96 -8.91 0.66
C SER A 40 24.15 -8.27 -0.46
N ALA A 41 24.68 -8.22 -1.68
CA ALA A 41 23.96 -7.66 -2.83
C ALA A 41 22.71 -8.49 -3.17
N THR A 42 22.82 -9.81 -3.11
CA THR A 42 21.69 -10.72 -3.40
C THR A 42 20.58 -10.58 -2.35
N ARG A 43 20.94 -10.46 -1.06
CA ARG A 43 19.96 -10.18 0.01
C ARG A 43 19.26 -8.84 -0.17
N GLY A 44 20.00 -7.78 -0.46
CA GLY A 44 19.41 -6.46 -0.73
C GLY A 44 18.41 -6.49 -1.90
N VAL A 45 18.71 -7.23 -2.97
CA VAL A 45 17.78 -7.42 -4.10
C VAL A 45 16.53 -8.20 -3.67
N GLN A 46 16.67 -9.27 -2.88
CA GLN A 46 15.53 -10.05 -2.38
C GLN A 46 14.61 -9.23 -1.47
N ASP A 47 15.17 -8.42 -0.57
CA ASP A 47 14.40 -7.55 0.33
C ASP A 47 13.64 -6.47 -0.46
N MET A 48 14.29 -5.88 -1.46
CA MET A 48 13.66 -4.91 -2.36
C MET A 48 12.51 -5.54 -3.17
N LEU A 49 12.70 -6.74 -3.70
CA LEU A 49 11.66 -7.45 -4.44
C LEU A 49 10.48 -7.80 -3.55
N SER A 50 10.74 -8.28 -2.33
CA SER A 50 9.72 -8.61 -1.34
C SER A 50 8.91 -7.37 -0.94
N ALA A 51 9.58 -6.24 -0.70
CA ALA A 51 8.92 -4.97 -0.40
C ALA A 51 8.06 -4.45 -1.57
N ARG A 52 8.54 -4.58 -2.81
CA ARG A 52 7.75 -4.22 -4.01
C ARG A 52 6.52 -5.11 -4.17
N GLN A 53 6.66 -6.40 -3.89
CA GLN A 53 5.53 -7.34 -3.95
C GLN A 53 4.49 -7.00 -2.88
N GLU A 54 4.94 -6.77 -1.64
CA GLU A 54 4.10 -6.33 -0.53
C GLU A 54 3.35 -5.04 -0.88
N LEU A 55 4.06 -4.00 -1.34
CA LEU A 55 3.46 -2.73 -1.75
C LEU A 55 2.41 -2.91 -2.85
N ARG A 56 2.68 -3.75 -3.86
CA ARG A 56 1.71 -4.04 -4.94
C ARG A 56 0.47 -4.77 -4.43
N LEU A 57 0.62 -5.71 -3.50
CA LEU A 57 -0.50 -6.43 -2.91
C LEU A 57 -1.37 -5.51 -2.06
N LEU A 58 -0.76 -4.66 -1.24
CA LEU A 58 -1.46 -3.66 -0.44
C LEU A 58 -2.19 -2.64 -1.32
N MET A 59 -1.51 -2.10 -2.33
CA MET A 59 -2.09 -1.20 -3.31
C MET A 59 -3.30 -1.83 -4.01
N LYS A 60 -3.15 -3.06 -4.51
CA LYS A 60 -4.24 -3.80 -5.13
C LYS A 60 -5.42 -3.98 -4.17
N LEU A 61 -5.16 -4.35 -2.92
CA LEU A 61 -6.20 -4.58 -1.93
C LEU A 61 -7.08 -3.33 -1.72
N VAL A 62 -6.45 -2.17 -1.56
CA VAL A 62 -7.16 -0.89 -1.37
C VAL A 62 -7.90 -0.48 -2.65
N LEU A 63 -7.26 -0.62 -3.82
CA LEU A 63 -7.86 -0.27 -5.11
C LEU A 63 -9.07 -1.15 -5.44
N ASP A 64 -9.01 -2.46 -5.18
CA ASP A 64 -10.12 -3.39 -5.39
C ASP A 64 -11.33 -2.98 -4.53
N ASP A 65 -11.11 -2.59 -3.26
CA ASP A 65 -12.18 -2.12 -2.38
C ASP A 65 -12.72 -0.74 -2.82
N LEU A 66 -11.85 0.17 -3.23
CA LEU A 66 -12.26 1.48 -3.77
C LEU A 66 -13.09 1.35 -5.06
N GLN A 67 -12.76 0.41 -5.96
CA GLN A 67 -13.57 0.14 -7.16
C GLN A 67 -14.97 -0.39 -6.80
N ALA A 68 -15.10 -1.04 -5.65
CA ALA A 68 -16.34 -1.54 -5.12
C ALA A 68 -17.14 -0.49 -4.31
N VAL A 69 -16.65 0.75 -4.17
CA VAL A 69 -17.34 1.80 -3.40
C VAL A 69 -18.72 2.10 -3.93
N ARG A 70 -19.69 2.32 -3.04
CA ARG A 70 -21.08 2.66 -3.39
C ARG A 70 -21.63 3.75 -2.50
N PHE A 71 -22.35 4.69 -3.12
CA PHE A 71 -23.26 5.56 -2.39
C PHE A 71 -24.62 4.87 -2.21
N LEU A 72 -24.99 4.59 -0.97
CA LEU A 72 -26.21 3.88 -0.59
C LEU A 72 -27.39 4.85 -0.51
N ARG A 73 -27.96 5.20 -1.67
CA ARG A 73 -29.07 6.17 -1.78
C ARG A 73 -30.25 5.90 -0.84
N ARG A 74 -30.64 4.63 -0.67
CA ARG A 74 -31.79 4.27 0.19
C ARG A 74 -31.46 4.43 1.68
N TRP A 75 -30.23 4.10 2.08
CA TRP A 75 -29.73 4.29 3.44
C TRP A 75 -29.72 5.78 3.82
N ALA A 76 -29.09 6.60 2.98
CA ALA A 76 -29.02 8.05 3.17
C ALA A 76 -30.43 8.69 3.20
N LYS A 77 -31.35 8.24 2.34
CA LYS A 77 -32.74 8.73 2.33
C LYS A 77 -33.51 8.36 3.60
N ALA A 78 -33.33 7.13 4.09
CA ALA A 78 -34.06 6.63 5.26
C ALA A 78 -33.67 7.37 6.55
N GLY A 79 -32.47 7.94 6.60
CA GLY A 79 -32.00 8.77 7.71
C GLY A 79 -31.89 10.25 7.36
N ALA A 80 -32.73 10.77 6.46
CA ALA A 80 -32.72 12.20 6.11
C ALA A 80 -32.94 13.12 7.32
N ASP A 81 -33.67 12.66 8.34
CA ASP A 81 -33.88 13.40 9.60
C ASP A 81 -32.74 13.16 10.63
N GLN A 82 -31.77 12.31 10.32
CA GLN A 82 -30.69 11.84 11.21
C GLN A 82 -29.29 12.10 10.64
N ASP A 83 -29.17 12.91 9.58
CA ASP A 83 -27.91 13.20 8.88
C ASP A 83 -27.09 11.95 8.51
N ARG A 84 -27.76 10.86 8.14
CA ARG A 84 -27.08 9.62 7.77
C ARG A 84 -26.18 9.81 6.56
N VAL A 85 -24.92 9.49 6.75
CA VAL A 85 -23.89 9.59 5.71
C VAL A 85 -23.68 8.26 4.99
N SER A 86 -23.22 8.34 3.74
CA SER A 86 -22.84 7.19 2.95
C SER A 86 -21.78 7.54 1.90
N GLY A 87 -21.11 6.52 1.39
CA GLY A 87 -20.26 6.62 0.22
C GLY A 87 -18.81 6.45 0.63
N LEU A 88 -18.01 7.49 0.41
CA LEU A 88 -16.59 7.55 0.70
C LEU A 88 -16.36 8.67 1.73
N ASN A 89 -15.52 8.43 2.73
CA ASN A 89 -14.94 9.44 3.59
C ASN A 89 -13.42 9.36 3.49
N VAL A 90 -12.80 10.50 3.20
CA VAL A 90 -11.35 10.71 3.25
C VAL A 90 -11.10 11.86 4.21
N SER A 91 -10.31 11.60 5.24
CA SER A 91 -9.87 12.60 6.20
C SER A 91 -8.37 12.46 6.44
N GLN A 92 -7.78 13.41 7.16
CA GLN A 92 -6.36 13.42 7.46
C GLN A 92 -6.14 13.17 8.95
N GLN A 93 -5.05 12.48 9.27
CA GLN A 93 -4.54 12.30 10.61
C GLN A 93 -3.06 12.66 10.65
N LEU A 94 -2.64 13.19 11.79
CA LEU A 94 -1.24 13.51 12.04
C LEU A 94 -0.50 12.33 12.63
N GLY A 95 0.68 12.08 12.09
CA GLY A 95 1.63 11.13 12.63
C GLY A 95 2.48 11.65 13.78
N PRO A 96 3.27 10.76 14.44
CA PRO A 96 4.22 11.12 15.49
C PRO A 96 5.22 12.22 15.08
N ASN A 97 5.54 12.31 13.78
CA ASN A 97 6.49 13.27 13.22
C ASN A 97 5.80 14.42 12.46
N ASN A 98 4.51 14.69 12.72
CA ASN A 98 3.67 15.58 11.90
C ASN A 98 3.64 15.18 10.40
N GLU A 99 3.80 13.88 10.13
CA GLU A 99 3.60 13.33 8.80
C GLU A 99 2.10 13.15 8.57
N ASP A 100 1.58 13.76 7.51
CA ASP A 100 0.17 13.61 7.12
C ASP A 100 -0.07 12.19 6.60
N SER A 101 -1.15 11.57 7.09
CA SER A 101 -1.66 10.31 6.55
C SER A 101 -3.16 10.37 6.42
N SER A 102 -3.70 9.76 5.38
CA SER A 102 -5.14 9.69 5.17
C SER A 102 -5.79 8.61 6.04
N ILE A 103 -7.00 8.90 6.50
CA ILE A 103 -7.95 7.89 6.95
C ILE A 103 -9.00 7.76 5.84
N LEU A 104 -9.20 6.54 5.39
CA LEU A 104 -10.16 6.19 4.36
C LEU A 104 -11.25 5.31 4.98
N ALA A 105 -12.51 5.65 4.74
CA ALA A 105 -13.63 4.78 5.06
C ALA A 105 -14.68 4.80 3.95
N MET A 106 -15.35 3.68 3.74
CA MET A 106 -16.26 3.53 2.61
C MET A 106 -17.33 2.48 2.83
N HIS A 107 -18.48 2.68 2.19
CA HIS A 107 -19.40 1.58 1.89
C HIS A 107 -18.97 0.90 0.60
N ALA A 108 -18.68 -0.40 0.65
CA ALA A 108 -18.22 -1.13 -0.53
C ALA A 108 -18.91 -2.48 -0.67
N THR A 109 -19.27 -2.82 -1.91
CA THR A 109 -19.81 -4.15 -2.25
C THR A 109 -18.67 -5.10 -2.61
N ALA A 110 -18.06 -5.70 -1.60
CA ALA A 110 -16.92 -6.60 -1.73
C ALA A 110 -17.11 -7.83 -0.84
N PRO A 111 -16.57 -9.01 -1.23
CA PRO A 111 -16.57 -10.19 -0.37
C PRO A 111 -15.80 -9.93 0.93
N ALA A 112 -16.24 -10.57 2.02
CA ALA A 112 -15.57 -10.48 3.31
C ALA A 112 -14.17 -11.09 3.21
N LYS A 113 -13.16 -10.38 3.72
CA LYS A 113 -11.76 -10.83 3.60
C LYS A 113 -11.19 -11.42 4.89
N PHE A 114 -11.67 -10.97 6.05
CA PHE A 114 -11.10 -11.36 7.35
C PHE A 114 -12.11 -11.98 8.32
N TYR A 115 -13.29 -12.35 7.85
CA TYR A 115 -14.27 -13.10 8.63
C TYR A 115 -14.11 -14.60 8.38
N ASN A 116 -14.27 -15.40 9.44
CA ASN A 116 -14.32 -16.85 9.28
C ASN A 116 -15.76 -17.25 8.95
N LEU A 117 -16.03 -17.53 7.67
CA LEU A 117 -17.35 -17.84 7.16
C LEU A 117 -17.65 -19.35 7.17
N ASP A 118 -16.69 -20.19 7.53
CA ASP A 118 -16.80 -21.65 7.46
C ASP A 118 -17.20 -22.30 8.81
N SER A 119 -17.43 -21.50 9.86
CA SER A 119 -17.88 -22.00 11.17
C SER A 119 -19.40 -22.13 11.24
N GLU A 120 -19.92 -23.14 11.95
CA GLU A 120 -21.38 -23.37 12.13
C GLU A 120 -22.14 -22.17 12.72
N ASP A 121 -21.45 -21.30 13.48
CA ASP A 121 -22.00 -20.06 14.06
C ASP A 121 -21.70 -18.80 13.21
N SER A 122 -21.22 -18.95 11.97
CA SER A 122 -20.83 -17.80 11.14
C SER A 122 -22.04 -17.01 10.63
N VAL A 123 -21.91 -15.69 10.68
CA VAL A 123 -22.81 -14.77 9.97
C VAL A 123 -22.48 -14.89 8.48
N SER A 124 -23.50 -15.16 7.65
CA SER A 124 -23.35 -15.13 6.19
C SER A 124 -22.85 -13.75 5.75
N ASP A 125 -21.90 -13.73 4.81
CA ASP A 125 -21.39 -12.51 4.21
C ASP A 125 -22.55 -11.69 3.58
N PRO A 126 -22.82 -10.46 4.04
CA PRO A 126 -23.88 -9.62 3.49
C PRO A 126 -23.53 -9.02 2.12
N GLY A 127 -22.26 -9.11 1.68
CA GLY A 127 -21.77 -8.61 0.40
C GLY A 127 -21.70 -7.08 0.28
N LEU A 128 -22.00 -6.36 1.37
CA LEU A 128 -21.92 -4.91 1.50
C LEU A 128 -21.37 -4.58 2.87
N HIS A 129 -20.18 -3.99 2.92
CA HIS A 129 -19.44 -3.74 4.16
C HIS A 129 -19.10 -2.27 4.34
N GLU A 130 -18.88 -1.88 5.59
CA GLU A 130 -18.10 -0.70 5.93
C GLU A 130 -16.63 -1.07 6.01
N ILE A 131 -15.83 -0.54 5.10
CA ILE A 131 -14.39 -0.83 5.02
C ILE A 131 -13.61 0.43 5.36
N GLY A 132 -12.60 0.31 6.22
CA GLY A 132 -11.69 1.40 6.58
C GLY A 132 -10.22 1.05 6.39
N TYR A 133 -9.40 2.03 6.03
CA TYR A 133 -7.94 1.94 5.94
C TYR A 133 -7.29 3.14 6.62
N PHE A 134 -6.28 2.88 7.45
CA PHE A 134 -5.55 3.92 8.17
C PHE A 134 -4.23 3.38 8.72
N LEU A 135 -3.31 4.29 9.04
CA LEU A 135 -2.12 3.97 9.83
C LEU A 135 -2.46 4.11 11.32
N GLU A 136 -2.09 3.14 12.14
CA GLU A 136 -2.19 3.22 13.60
C GLU A 136 -0.79 3.15 14.20
N TYR A 137 -0.44 4.12 15.04
CA TYR A 137 0.87 4.18 15.66
C TYR A 137 0.89 3.33 16.93
N ASP A 138 1.80 2.35 16.96
CA ASP A 138 2.07 1.56 18.16
C ASP A 138 3.22 2.21 18.94
N ALA A 139 2.90 2.85 20.08
CA ALA A 139 3.90 3.50 20.92
C ALA A 139 4.86 2.51 21.62
N GLY A 140 4.47 1.24 21.80
CA GLY A 140 5.33 0.22 22.41
C GLY A 140 6.41 -0.24 21.44
N GLU A 141 6.03 -0.52 20.20
CA GLU A 141 6.94 -0.97 19.15
C GLU A 141 7.61 0.19 18.39
N GLN A 142 7.09 1.43 18.54
CA GLN A 142 7.53 2.63 17.82
C GLN A 142 7.40 2.48 16.30
N ILE A 143 6.34 1.79 15.84
CA ILE A 143 6.08 1.53 14.42
C ILE A 143 4.66 1.90 14.02
N TRP A 144 4.48 2.21 12.75
CA TRP A 144 3.17 2.32 12.13
C TRP A 144 2.66 0.95 11.69
N LYS A 145 1.39 0.68 12.00
CA LYS A 145 0.66 -0.48 11.53
C LYS A 145 -0.36 -0.01 10.51
N PHE A 146 -0.24 -0.50 9.28
CA PHE A 146 -1.28 -0.30 8.27
C PHE A 146 -2.43 -1.24 8.54
N MET A 147 -3.58 -0.65 8.85
CA MET A 147 -4.77 -1.35 9.32
C MET A 147 -5.84 -1.37 8.24
N ARG A 148 -6.58 -2.47 8.17
CA ARG A 148 -7.90 -2.52 7.53
C ARG A 148 -8.97 -2.83 8.58
N ARG A 149 -10.06 -2.07 8.55
CA ARG A 149 -11.29 -2.31 9.30
C ARG A 149 -12.36 -2.84 8.35
N GLU A 150 -13.19 -3.77 8.81
CA GLU A 150 -14.34 -4.28 8.07
C GLU A 150 -15.49 -4.57 9.02
N ASP A 151 -16.65 -3.93 8.80
CA ASP A 151 -17.89 -4.21 9.53
C ASP A 151 -18.98 -4.71 8.57
N PHE A 152 -19.76 -5.70 9.03
CA PHE A 152 -20.91 -6.24 8.32
C PHE A 152 -22.17 -5.40 8.54
N TYR A 153 -22.23 -4.66 9.63
CA TYR A 153 -23.39 -3.86 9.98
C TYR A 153 -23.20 -2.43 9.48
N LEU A 154 -24.23 -1.94 8.78
CA LEU A 154 -24.33 -0.52 8.44
C LEU A 154 -25.00 0.20 9.59
N ASP A 155 -24.30 1.16 10.19
CA ASP A 155 -24.84 1.97 11.27
C ASP A 155 -24.49 3.45 11.09
N ASP A 156 -24.86 4.28 12.07
CA ASP A 156 -24.57 5.73 12.01
C ASP A 156 -23.11 6.04 12.35
N LYS A 157 -22.31 5.02 12.72
CA LYS A 157 -20.90 5.12 13.12
C LYS A 157 -19.98 4.60 12.01
N PHE A 158 -20.09 5.25 10.85
CA PHE A 158 -19.30 5.00 9.63
C PHE A 158 -17.77 4.79 9.81
N MET A 159 -17.19 5.26 10.92
CA MET A 159 -15.76 5.18 11.22
C MET A 159 -15.39 4.18 12.35
N GLU A 160 -16.35 3.60 13.06
CA GLU A 160 -16.14 2.77 14.25
C GLU A 160 -16.52 1.29 13.99
N GLY A 161 -16.34 0.44 15.00
CA GLY A 161 -16.80 -0.94 14.94
C GLY A 161 -15.94 -1.88 14.07
N GLY A 162 -16.55 -3.01 13.71
CA GLY A 162 -15.99 -4.03 12.84
C GLY A 162 -14.74 -4.76 13.37
N LYS A 163 -14.27 -5.68 12.53
CA LYS A 163 -13.02 -6.41 12.73
C LYS A 163 -11.85 -5.61 12.17
N ARG A 164 -10.77 -5.53 12.94
CA ARG A 164 -9.53 -4.82 12.58
C ARG A 164 -8.43 -5.83 12.29
N GLN A 165 -7.70 -5.62 11.21
CA GLN A 165 -6.58 -6.48 10.79
C GLN A 165 -5.35 -5.64 10.47
N VAL A 166 -4.20 -6.04 11.02
CA VAL A 166 -2.89 -5.51 10.60
C VAL A 166 -2.56 -6.12 9.23
N LEU A 167 -2.35 -5.26 8.24
CA LEU A 167 -1.95 -5.67 6.89
C LEU A 167 -0.44 -5.61 6.68
N SER A 168 0.22 -4.59 7.25
CA SER A 168 1.67 -4.42 7.18
C SER A 168 2.18 -3.53 8.31
N GLN A 169 3.43 -3.76 8.72
CA GLN A 169 4.15 -2.94 9.69
C GLN A 169 5.23 -2.05 9.03
N ARG A 170 5.31 -2.10 7.70
CA ARG A 170 6.36 -1.44 6.92
C ARG A 170 5.85 -0.23 6.14
N VAL A 171 4.55 -0.05 6.05
CA VAL A 171 3.96 1.11 5.37
C VAL A 171 4.30 2.35 6.17
N SER A 172 4.99 3.28 5.53
CA SER A 172 5.38 4.58 6.09
C SER A 172 4.52 5.71 5.57
N LYS A 173 3.82 5.52 4.43
CA LYS A 173 3.02 6.56 3.79
C LYS A 173 1.73 5.97 3.25
N PHE A 174 0.63 6.63 3.53
CA PHE A 174 -0.69 6.30 2.98
C PHE A 174 -1.47 7.60 2.80
N LEU A 175 -1.64 7.99 1.53
CA LEU A 175 -2.32 9.22 1.12
C LEU A 175 -3.39 8.89 0.09
N VAL A 176 -4.55 9.49 0.28
CA VAL A 176 -5.72 9.35 -0.59
C VAL A 176 -6.16 10.75 -1.00
N GLU A 177 -6.10 11.02 -2.29
CA GLU A 177 -6.47 12.31 -2.87
C GLU A 177 -7.70 12.11 -3.76
N PRO A 178 -8.90 12.50 -3.31
CA PRO A 178 -10.10 12.54 -4.15
C PRO A 178 -10.04 13.65 -5.21
N ARG A 179 -10.43 13.33 -6.45
CA ARG A 179 -10.67 14.32 -7.51
C ARG A 179 -12.08 14.87 -7.40
N ILE A 180 -12.20 16.15 -7.06
CA ILE A 180 -13.49 16.79 -6.79
C ILE A 180 -14.10 17.43 -8.05
N ALA A 181 -13.28 17.92 -8.96
CA ALA A 181 -13.75 18.57 -10.19
C ALA A 181 -12.66 18.57 -11.26
N GLU A 182 -13.10 18.86 -12.49
CA GLU A 182 -12.25 19.21 -13.62
C GLU A 182 -12.51 20.69 -13.94
N ARG A 183 -11.46 21.50 -14.02
CA ARG A 183 -11.55 22.94 -14.26
C ARG A 183 -10.98 23.26 -15.64
N GLU A 184 -11.69 24.01 -16.47
CA GLU A 184 -11.11 24.52 -17.70
C GLU A 184 -9.94 25.46 -17.38
N ALA A 185 -8.80 25.23 -18.03
CA ALA A 185 -7.64 26.10 -17.91
C ALA A 185 -7.98 27.47 -18.51
N ALA A 186 -7.54 28.54 -17.83
CA ALA A 186 -7.67 29.88 -18.37
C ALA A 186 -6.97 29.94 -19.75
N PHE A 187 -7.63 30.59 -20.72
CA PHE A 187 -7.13 30.81 -22.09
C PHE A 187 -7.15 29.58 -23.03
N GLY A 188 -8.02 28.59 -22.79
CA GLY A 188 -8.30 27.53 -23.78
C GLY A 188 -7.21 26.44 -23.87
N GLY A 189 -6.37 26.30 -22.85
CA GLY A 189 -5.25 25.35 -22.78
C GLY A 189 -5.61 23.92 -22.36
N GLY A 190 -6.90 23.55 -22.33
CA GLY A 190 -7.38 22.23 -21.89
C GLY A 190 -8.03 22.29 -20.49
N SER A 191 -8.09 21.15 -19.81
CA SER A 191 -8.66 21.01 -18.46
C SER A 191 -7.60 20.61 -17.43
N THR A 192 -7.77 21.08 -16.19
CA THR A 192 -6.94 20.72 -15.04
C THR A 192 -7.78 20.05 -13.96
N ASP A 193 -7.28 18.93 -13.44
CA ASP A 193 -7.93 18.20 -12.36
C ASP A 193 -7.70 18.88 -11.02
N LEU A 194 -8.79 19.04 -10.26
CA LEU A 194 -8.75 19.54 -8.89
C LEU A 194 -8.78 18.36 -7.92
N TRP A 195 -7.66 18.17 -7.24
CA TRP A 195 -7.46 17.14 -6.21
C TRP A 195 -7.54 17.79 -4.83
N ASP A 196 -8.17 17.10 -3.88
CA ASP A 196 -8.26 17.50 -2.48
C ASP A 196 -7.66 16.41 -1.58
N LEU A 197 -7.40 16.74 -0.31
CA LEU A 197 -6.96 15.80 0.73
C LEU A 197 -8.12 15.31 1.61
N VAL A 198 -9.29 15.93 1.46
CA VAL A 198 -10.48 15.63 2.27
C VAL A 198 -11.68 15.43 1.36
N TRP A 199 -12.50 14.44 1.69
CA TRP A 199 -13.80 14.23 1.08
C TRP A 199 -14.75 13.65 2.12
N PRO A 200 -15.77 14.38 2.60
CA PRO A 200 -16.70 13.84 3.58
C PRO A 200 -17.65 12.83 2.93
N ALA A 201 -18.06 11.82 3.71
CA ALA A 201 -19.19 10.99 3.33
C ALA A 201 -20.46 11.86 3.19
N GLN A 202 -21.31 11.51 2.23
CA GLN A 202 -22.39 12.38 1.77
C GLN A 202 -23.73 11.97 2.39
N THR A 203 -24.58 12.96 2.66
CA THR A 203 -25.99 12.75 3.01
C THR A 203 -26.84 12.57 1.73
N TYR A 204 -28.16 12.43 1.86
CA TYR A 204 -29.04 12.33 0.70
C TYR A 204 -29.03 13.59 -0.20
N ASP A 205 -28.56 14.73 0.31
CA ASP A 205 -28.59 16.01 -0.41
C ASP A 205 -27.79 15.99 -1.72
N CYS A 206 -26.72 15.19 -1.79
CA CYS A 206 -25.92 15.01 -3.01
C CYS A 206 -26.71 14.39 -4.17
N VAL A 207 -27.85 13.74 -3.89
CA VAL A 207 -28.72 13.15 -4.92
C VAL A 207 -29.64 14.21 -5.53
N THR A 208 -30.05 15.18 -4.71
CA THR A 208 -30.95 16.26 -5.12
C THR A 208 -30.19 17.46 -5.68
N ASN A 209 -28.98 17.71 -5.18
CA ASN A 209 -28.11 18.78 -5.65
C ASN A 209 -27.28 18.28 -6.84
N LYS A 210 -27.44 18.92 -8.01
CA LYS A 210 -26.70 18.57 -9.22
C LYS A 210 -25.25 19.06 -9.22
N ASP A 211 -24.92 19.99 -8.31
CA ASP A 211 -23.60 20.62 -8.26
C ASP A 211 -22.59 19.83 -7.42
N VAL A 212 -23.06 18.87 -6.61
CA VAL A 212 -22.23 18.04 -5.72
C VAL A 212 -22.44 16.56 -6.03
N GLY A 213 -21.38 15.89 -6.48
CA GLY A 213 -21.40 14.44 -6.67
C GLY A 213 -21.47 13.69 -5.35
N CYS A 214 -22.22 12.58 -5.30
CA CYS A 214 -22.27 11.72 -4.10
C CYS A 214 -20.99 10.91 -3.86
N LEU A 215 -20.07 10.89 -4.82
CA LEU A 215 -18.74 10.29 -4.77
C LEU A 215 -17.79 11.21 -5.55
N PRO A 216 -16.47 11.19 -5.24
CA PRO A 216 -15.51 11.91 -6.04
C PRO A 216 -15.38 11.24 -7.42
N LEU A 217 -14.91 12.01 -8.40
CA LEU A 217 -14.81 11.53 -9.79
C LEU A 217 -13.75 10.43 -9.93
N ALA A 218 -12.64 10.60 -9.22
CA ALA A 218 -11.52 9.69 -9.17
C ALA A 218 -10.86 9.75 -7.78
N VAL A 219 -10.00 8.79 -7.51
CA VAL A 219 -9.13 8.76 -6.34
C VAL A 219 -7.72 8.46 -6.79
N LYS A 220 -6.77 9.25 -6.29
CA LYS A 220 -5.35 9.00 -6.42
C LYS A 220 -4.84 8.47 -5.09
N LEU A 221 -4.33 7.25 -5.12
CA LEU A 221 -3.81 6.55 -3.96
C LEU A 221 -2.29 6.51 -4.05
N THR A 222 -1.62 7.03 -3.03
CA THR A 222 -0.16 6.96 -2.87
C THR A 222 0.16 6.15 -1.62
N MET A 223 0.96 5.10 -1.79
CA MET A 223 1.46 4.27 -0.69
C MET A 223 2.98 4.18 -0.71
N GLY A 224 3.59 4.20 0.47
CA GLY A 224 5.02 4.06 0.67
C GLY A 224 5.34 2.95 1.66
N ILE A 225 6.37 2.15 1.37
CA ILE A 225 6.89 1.10 2.24
C ILE A 225 8.37 1.33 2.56
N ALA A 226 8.77 1.17 3.82
CA ALA A 226 10.15 1.30 4.26
C ALA A 226 10.98 0.06 3.87
N LEU A 227 12.12 0.32 3.24
CA LEU A 227 13.17 -0.68 2.96
C LEU A 227 14.22 -0.67 4.08
N SER A 228 14.64 0.51 4.50
CA SER A 228 15.58 0.75 5.59
C SER A 228 15.21 2.07 6.29
N LYS A 229 16.05 2.55 7.22
CA LYS A 229 15.79 3.82 7.93
C LYS A 229 15.69 5.04 7.00
N ASP A 230 16.43 5.02 5.90
CA ASP A 230 16.57 6.17 4.99
C ASP A 230 16.06 5.89 3.57
N GLU A 231 15.56 4.67 3.32
CA GLU A 231 15.12 4.23 2.00
C GLU A 231 13.68 3.72 2.04
N SER A 232 12.84 4.26 1.17
CA SER A 232 11.46 3.85 0.99
C SER A 232 11.10 3.69 -0.50
N LEU A 233 10.14 2.81 -0.77
CA LEU A 233 9.54 2.66 -2.08
C LEU A 233 8.14 3.25 -2.05
N GLU A 234 7.86 4.16 -2.97
CA GLU A 234 6.53 4.73 -3.14
C GLU A 234 5.90 4.28 -4.46
N GLN A 235 4.58 4.11 -4.45
CA GLN A 235 3.78 3.86 -5.63
C GLN A 235 2.51 4.69 -5.56
N THR A 236 2.18 5.32 -6.68
CA THR A 236 0.94 6.08 -6.88
C THR A 236 0.10 5.45 -7.99
N GLN A 237 -1.20 5.32 -7.78
CA GLN A 237 -2.17 4.90 -8.80
C GLN A 237 -3.42 5.77 -8.74
N GLU A 238 -4.03 6.00 -9.89
CA GLU A 238 -5.29 6.71 -10.03
C GLU A 238 -6.38 5.76 -10.52
N ILE A 239 -7.57 5.86 -9.93
CA ILE A 239 -8.76 5.12 -10.37
C ILE A 239 -9.95 6.07 -10.49
N ASN A 240 -10.73 5.91 -11.56
CA ASN A 240 -12.00 6.60 -11.72
C ASN A 240 -13.08 5.86 -10.92
N LEU A 241 -13.84 6.58 -10.08
CA LEU A 241 -14.94 6.00 -9.30
C LEU A 241 -16.28 6.19 -9.99
N THR A 242 -16.43 7.31 -10.71
CA THR A 242 -17.60 7.56 -11.56
C THR A 242 -17.17 7.45 -13.01
N VAL A 243 -17.63 6.41 -13.70
CA VAL A 243 -17.62 6.44 -15.17
C VAL A 243 -18.75 7.39 -15.55
N ARG A 244 -18.44 8.65 -15.90
CA ARG A 244 -19.44 9.50 -16.57
C ARG A 244 -19.95 8.70 -17.79
N PRO A 245 -21.26 8.71 -18.11
CA PRO A 245 -21.64 8.33 -19.45
C PRO A 245 -20.83 9.23 -20.41
N LEU A 246 -20.01 8.60 -21.25
CA LEU A 246 -19.36 9.27 -22.38
C LEU A 246 -20.45 10.03 -23.14
N ASN A 247 -20.29 11.34 -23.27
CA ASN A 247 -21.10 12.26 -24.08
C ASN A 247 -22.33 11.63 -24.74
N GLU A 248 -23.52 11.90 -24.22
CA GLU A 248 -24.79 11.51 -24.87
C GLU A 248 -24.92 12.10 -26.29
N GLU A 249 -24.14 13.12 -26.62
CA GLU A 249 -24.08 13.73 -27.96
C GLU A 249 -23.41 12.84 -29.03
N LEU A 250 -22.62 11.84 -28.65
CA LEU A 250 -21.99 10.90 -29.60
C LEU A 250 -22.90 9.72 -30.00
N PHE A 251 -24.08 9.61 -29.39
CA PHE A 251 -25.03 8.50 -29.61
C PHE A 251 -26.42 8.98 -30.07
N LYS A 252 -26.50 10.11 -30.79
CA LYS A 252 -27.68 10.48 -31.59
C LYS A 252 -27.38 10.40 -33.08
#